data_AF-A0A1F3SWC0-F1
#
_entry.id   AF-A0A1F3SWC0-F1
#
_cell.length_a   1.000
_cell.length_b   1.000
_cell.length_c   1.000
_cell.angle_alpha   90.00
_cell.angle_beta   90.00
_cell.angle_gamma   90.00
#
_symmetry.space_group_name_H-M   'P 1'
#
loop_
_entity.id
_entity.type
_entity.pdbx_description
1 polymer ?
#
loop_
_entity_poly.entity_id
_entity_poly.type
_entity_poly.pdbx_seq_one_letter_code
_entity_poly.pdbx_strand_id
1 'polypeptide(L)'
;MASFLYFSFCFSIYFSPYAHATEFTFTSRLDKFVVDATDTGATYDGRSVSIEPLVYVKPLFDTQFEDLCDSDIGRADLTITRRHDDKEEKRKIYFEKKIISDGIHCGNVTGRGLYQLPIHRNWFEDKKNVTIGLGDSFSIWQDDLLVTEFIKTPRGWRNKDAKFFTNWEFFEKFINSVKEFPIDFRMHPNAAKDSASFELRQGSRKFTFFKTGDKTWAVQFPGMPWLSASGRFGFYDEMRAEIWLSPYAKSLKILGDPTAKPDNRIKALRELASSWSPDVKYVIYDVLLSNGDNVEVRKEISNVMRYKPTDENFKNLIDALKTTSDVNFLEYLTKILKLRNPKGPQISDEDDKATIDKKISEWTTWRKTLR
;
A
#
# COMPACT_ATOMS: atom_id res chain seq x y z
N MET A 1 -42.36 16.99 -20.62
CA MET A 1 -42.35 15.79 -19.76
C MET A 1 -41.47 14.76 -20.44
N ALA A 2 -40.21 14.65 -19.99
CA ALA A 2 -39.23 13.74 -20.58
C ALA A 2 -39.18 12.46 -19.74
N SER A 3 -39.59 11.34 -20.34
CA SER A 3 -39.49 10.02 -19.74
C SER A 3 -38.06 9.51 -19.88
N PHE A 4 -37.33 9.45 -18.77
CA PHE A 4 -36.04 8.76 -18.69
C PHE A 4 -36.30 7.27 -18.47
N LEU A 5 -36.08 6.46 -19.49
CA LEU A 5 -36.06 4.99 -19.38
C LEU A 5 -34.70 4.57 -18.80
N TYR A 6 -34.73 4.08 -17.56
CA TYR A 6 -33.61 3.40 -16.92
C TYR A 6 -33.52 1.97 -17.45
N PHE A 7 -32.50 1.67 -18.27
CA PHE A 7 -32.11 0.29 -18.56
C PHE A 7 -31.02 -0.15 -17.61
N SER A 8 -31.38 -1.03 -16.67
CA SER A 8 -30.45 -1.76 -15.81
C SER A 8 -29.99 -3.02 -16.56
N PHE A 9 -28.71 -3.06 -16.95
CA PHE A 9 -28.11 -4.23 -17.60
C PHE A 9 -27.84 -5.33 -16.57
N CYS A 10 -28.61 -6.43 -16.63
CA CYS A 10 -28.23 -7.70 -16.04
C CYS A 10 -27.58 -8.57 -17.13
N PHE A 11 -26.28 -8.83 -17.01
CA PHE A 11 -25.59 -9.81 -17.86
C PHE A 11 -25.98 -11.23 -17.42
N SER A 12 -26.87 -11.87 -18.19
CA SER A 12 -27.05 -13.33 -18.14
C SER A 12 -26.03 -13.95 -19.10
N ILE A 13 -25.02 -14.62 -18.56
CA ILE A 13 -23.98 -15.28 -19.36
C ILE A 13 -24.57 -16.60 -19.90
N TYR A 14 -25.00 -16.61 -21.16
CA TYR A 14 -25.27 -17.83 -21.90
C TYR A 14 -23.98 -18.27 -22.61
N PHE A 15 -23.43 -19.41 -22.20
CA PHE A 15 -22.33 -20.07 -22.92
C PHE A 15 -22.91 -20.84 -24.11
N SER A 16 -22.69 -20.35 -25.33
CA SER A 16 -22.87 -21.13 -26.56
C SER A 16 -21.55 -21.82 -26.91
N PRO A 17 -21.52 -23.14 -27.17
CA PRO A 17 -20.32 -23.84 -27.61
C PRO A 17 -20.03 -23.58 -29.10
N TYR A 18 -18.81 -23.17 -29.43
CA TYR A 18 -18.28 -23.05 -30.79
C TYR A 18 -17.38 -24.25 -31.12
N ALA A 19 -17.77 -25.03 -32.14
CA ALA A 19 -16.96 -26.14 -32.66
C ALA A 19 -15.78 -25.70 -33.55
N HIS A 20 -15.64 -24.40 -33.86
CA HIS A 20 -14.62 -23.86 -34.75
C HIS A 20 -13.82 -22.72 -34.09
N ALA A 21 -12.51 -22.67 -34.38
CA ALA A 21 -11.63 -21.62 -33.88
C ALA A 21 -12.05 -20.26 -34.45
N THR A 22 -12.17 -19.26 -33.59
CA THR A 22 -12.48 -17.88 -33.94
C THR A 22 -11.22 -17.04 -33.85
N GLU A 23 -10.88 -16.33 -34.92
CA GLU A 23 -9.73 -15.42 -34.96
C GLU A 23 -10.18 -14.01 -34.53
N PHE A 24 -9.48 -13.42 -33.57
CA PHE A 24 -9.66 -12.03 -33.16
C PHE A 24 -8.40 -11.21 -33.46
N THR A 25 -8.50 -10.25 -34.38
CA THR A 25 -7.44 -9.27 -34.63
C THR A 25 -7.70 -7.99 -33.85
N PHE A 26 -6.77 -7.61 -32.98
CA PHE A 26 -6.78 -6.37 -32.21
C PHE A 26 -5.83 -5.36 -32.85
N THR A 27 -6.29 -4.12 -33.03
CA THR A 27 -5.46 -3.02 -33.54
C THR A 27 -5.70 -1.77 -32.69
N SER A 28 -4.68 -1.35 -31.95
CA SER A 28 -4.68 -0.10 -31.17
C SER A 28 -3.53 0.80 -31.63
N ARG A 29 -3.33 1.95 -30.97
CA ARG A 29 -2.12 2.77 -31.18
C ARG A 29 -0.86 2.14 -30.60
N LEU A 30 -1.01 1.20 -29.67
CA LEU A 30 0.09 0.60 -28.92
C LEU A 30 0.57 -0.70 -29.57
N ASP A 31 -0.34 -1.45 -30.19
CA ASP A 31 -0.05 -2.79 -30.67
C ASP A 31 -1.02 -3.23 -31.77
N LYS A 32 -0.61 -4.24 -32.54
CA LYS A 32 -1.45 -5.03 -33.44
C LYS A 32 -1.11 -6.50 -33.27
N PHE A 33 -2.10 -7.31 -32.92
CA PHE A 33 -1.90 -8.73 -32.64
C PHE A 33 -3.18 -9.54 -32.94
N VAL A 34 -3.01 -10.86 -33.08
CA VAL A 34 -4.07 -11.80 -33.44
C VAL A 34 -4.17 -12.88 -32.37
N VAL A 35 -5.38 -13.18 -31.90
CA VAL A 35 -5.64 -14.23 -30.93
C VAL A 35 -6.60 -15.24 -31.55
N ASP A 36 -6.18 -16.49 -31.62
CA ASP A 36 -7.04 -17.60 -32.03
C ASP A 36 -7.71 -18.16 -30.78
N ALA A 37 -9.03 -18.19 -30.75
CA ALA A 37 -9.80 -18.62 -29.60
C ALA A 37 -10.67 -19.83 -29.93
N THR A 38 -10.69 -20.81 -29.03
CA THR A 38 -11.66 -21.90 -29.01
C THR A 38 -12.51 -21.77 -27.75
N ASP A 39 -13.45 -22.70 -27.54
CA ASP A 39 -14.21 -22.75 -26.29
C ASP A 39 -13.34 -23.03 -25.05
N THR A 40 -12.21 -23.71 -25.24
CA THR A 40 -11.39 -24.25 -24.14
C THR A 40 -10.06 -23.54 -23.96
N GLY A 41 -9.68 -22.64 -24.86
CA GLY A 41 -8.41 -21.93 -24.77
C GLY A 41 -8.24 -20.83 -25.81
N ALA A 42 -7.12 -20.11 -25.69
CA ALA A 42 -6.71 -19.11 -26.66
C ALA A 42 -5.22 -19.26 -26.96
N THR A 43 -4.82 -18.95 -28.19
CA THR A 43 -3.42 -18.89 -28.59
C THR A 43 -3.06 -17.55 -29.22
N TYR A 44 -1.84 -17.10 -28.95
CA TYR A 44 -1.22 -15.93 -29.55
C TYR A 44 0.21 -16.31 -29.97
N ASP A 45 0.57 -16.08 -31.24
CA ASP A 45 1.83 -16.54 -31.85
C ASP A 45 2.13 -18.03 -31.58
N GLY A 46 1.09 -18.88 -31.66
CA GLY A 46 1.19 -20.32 -31.41
C GLY A 46 1.39 -20.72 -29.94
N ARG A 47 1.38 -19.77 -29.00
CA ARG A 47 1.50 -20.04 -27.55
C ARG A 47 0.14 -19.97 -26.89
N SER A 48 -0.13 -20.91 -25.99
CA SER A 48 -1.30 -20.86 -25.13
C SER A 48 -1.28 -19.60 -24.26
N VAL A 49 -2.42 -18.93 -24.16
CA VAL A 49 -2.62 -17.70 -23.38
C VAL A 49 -3.97 -17.72 -22.66
N SER A 50 -4.15 -16.83 -21.68
CA SER A 50 -5.41 -16.72 -20.95
C SER A 50 -6.56 -16.32 -21.89
N ILE A 51 -7.67 -17.05 -21.83
CA ILE A 51 -8.92 -16.72 -22.54
C ILE A 51 -9.73 -15.61 -21.83
N GLU A 52 -9.42 -15.35 -20.57
CA GLU A 52 -10.17 -14.42 -19.69
C GLU A 52 -10.42 -13.03 -20.31
N PRO A 53 -9.45 -12.38 -21.01
CA PRO A 53 -9.70 -11.07 -21.61
C PRO A 53 -10.78 -11.08 -22.70
N LEU A 54 -11.07 -12.23 -23.32
CA LEU A 54 -12.10 -12.35 -24.36
C LEU A 54 -13.54 -12.35 -23.81
N VAL A 55 -13.73 -12.54 -22.50
CA VAL A 55 -15.05 -12.45 -21.86
C VAL A 55 -15.71 -11.09 -22.10
N TYR A 56 -14.90 -10.02 -22.18
CA TYR A 56 -15.39 -8.67 -22.48
C TYR A 56 -15.51 -8.37 -23.98
N VAL A 57 -14.88 -9.18 -24.84
CA VAL A 57 -14.84 -8.97 -26.29
C VAL A 57 -16.03 -9.64 -26.99
N LYS A 58 -16.36 -10.89 -26.63
CA LYS A 58 -17.41 -11.67 -27.30
C LYS A 58 -18.77 -10.93 -27.35
N PRO A 59 -19.28 -10.35 -26.24
CA PRO A 59 -20.59 -9.70 -26.25
C PRO A 59 -20.69 -8.50 -27.20
N LEU A 60 -19.56 -7.88 -27.56
CA LEU A 60 -19.55 -6.74 -28.48
C LEU A 60 -20.03 -7.11 -29.88
N PHE A 61 -19.83 -8.36 -30.28
CA PHE A 61 -20.20 -8.81 -31.62
C PHE A 61 -21.61 -9.37 -31.66
N ASP A 62 -22.11 -9.87 -30.54
CA ASP A 62 -23.48 -10.39 -30.41
C ASP A 62 -24.50 -9.26 -30.20
N THR A 63 -24.03 -8.04 -29.93
CA THR A 63 -24.86 -6.83 -29.80
C THR A 63 -25.15 -6.20 -31.16
N GLN A 64 -26.42 -5.88 -31.42
CA GLN A 64 -26.85 -5.05 -32.55
C GLN A 64 -26.94 -3.58 -32.11
N PHE A 65 -26.48 -2.66 -32.96
CA PHE A 65 -26.59 -1.23 -32.74
C PHE A 65 -27.62 -0.68 -33.73
N GLU A 66 -28.57 0.11 -33.24
CA GLU A 66 -29.66 0.66 -34.05
C GLU A 66 -29.41 2.12 -34.46
N ASP A 67 -28.67 2.87 -33.63
CA ASP A 67 -28.41 4.29 -33.86
C ASP A 67 -27.32 4.50 -34.92
N LEU A 68 -27.52 5.42 -35.86
CA LEU A 68 -26.47 5.83 -36.80
C LEU A 68 -25.33 6.55 -36.06
N CYS A 69 -24.10 6.27 -36.47
CA CYS A 69 -22.94 6.99 -35.95
C CYS A 69 -22.92 8.45 -36.40
N ASP A 70 -22.51 9.35 -35.49
CA ASP A 70 -22.11 10.71 -35.85
C ASP A 70 -20.97 10.69 -36.88
N SER A 71 -21.07 11.56 -37.89
CA SER A 71 -20.08 11.65 -38.97
C SER A 71 -18.69 12.10 -38.49
N ASP A 72 -18.59 12.78 -37.34
CA ASP A 72 -17.34 13.27 -36.74
C ASP A 72 -16.95 12.54 -35.44
N ILE A 73 -17.11 11.22 -35.47
CA ILE A 73 -16.69 10.35 -34.36
C ILE A 73 -15.15 10.26 -34.21
N GLY A 74 -14.39 10.57 -35.26
CA GLY A 74 -12.93 10.60 -35.25
C GLY A 74 -12.26 9.22 -35.37
N ARG A 75 -10.98 9.13 -35.01
CA ARG A 75 -10.19 7.88 -35.09
C ARG A 75 -10.43 6.99 -33.87
N ALA A 76 -10.73 5.71 -34.11
CA ALA A 76 -10.91 4.71 -33.05
C ALA A 76 -9.64 4.48 -32.23
N ASP A 77 -9.81 4.22 -30.94
CA ASP A 77 -8.73 3.88 -30.01
C ASP A 77 -8.33 2.41 -30.12
N LEU A 78 -9.34 1.56 -30.34
CA LEU A 78 -9.19 0.12 -30.56
C LEU A 78 -10.12 -0.31 -31.69
N THR A 79 -9.62 -1.17 -32.56
CA THR A 79 -10.41 -1.89 -33.56
C THR A 79 -10.24 -3.37 -33.30
N ILE A 80 -11.36 -4.09 -33.19
CA ILE A 80 -11.38 -5.54 -33.05
C ILE A 80 -12.08 -6.12 -34.27
N THR A 81 -11.43 -7.08 -34.93
CA THR A 81 -11.99 -7.81 -36.07
C THR A 81 -12.17 -9.27 -35.65
N ARG A 82 -13.39 -9.80 -35.75
CA ARG A 82 -13.73 -11.21 -35.49
C ARG A 82 -13.87 -11.90 -36.84
N ARG A 83 -13.13 -12.99 -37.05
CA ARG A 83 -13.31 -13.89 -38.18
C ARG A 83 -13.74 -15.27 -37.71
N HIS A 84 -14.83 -15.74 -38.30
CA HIS A 84 -15.36 -17.09 -38.09
C HIS A 84 -15.88 -17.58 -39.44
N ASP A 85 -15.35 -18.71 -39.90
CA ASP A 85 -15.54 -19.20 -41.27
C ASP A 85 -15.18 -18.13 -42.32
N ASP A 86 -16.06 -17.88 -43.30
CA ASP A 86 -15.89 -16.85 -44.34
C ASP A 86 -16.46 -15.47 -43.94
N LYS A 87 -16.84 -15.27 -42.67
CA LYS A 87 -17.42 -14.01 -42.19
C LYS A 87 -16.39 -13.19 -41.42
N GLU A 88 -16.26 -11.91 -41.81
CA GLU A 88 -15.48 -10.91 -41.10
C GLU A 88 -16.41 -9.85 -40.51
N GLU A 89 -16.35 -9.66 -39.19
CA GLU A 89 -17.07 -8.62 -38.48
C GLU A 89 -16.08 -7.67 -37.80
N LYS A 90 -16.42 -6.39 -37.73
CA LYS A 90 -15.52 -5.36 -37.21
C LYS A 90 -16.22 -4.48 -36.18
N ARG A 91 -15.55 -4.22 -35.07
CA ARG A 91 -15.97 -3.26 -34.06
C ARG A 91 -14.89 -2.20 -33.85
N LYS A 92 -15.29 -0.93 -33.84
CA LYS A 92 -14.46 0.24 -33.53
C LYS A 92 -14.85 0.79 -32.17
N ILE A 93 -13.87 1.04 -31.30
CA ILE A 93 -14.07 1.44 -29.91
C ILE A 93 -13.45 2.80 -29.67
N TYR A 94 -14.19 3.66 -28.97
CA TYR A 94 -13.83 5.03 -28.62
C TYR A 94 -13.96 5.21 -27.11
N PHE A 95 -12.85 5.05 -26.38
CA PHE A 95 -12.87 4.92 -24.91
C PHE A 95 -13.33 6.20 -24.21
N GLU A 96 -12.89 7.37 -24.72
CA GLU A 96 -13.26 8.66 -24.14
C GLU A 96 -14.73 9.01 -24.41
N LYS A 97 -15.20 8.76 -25.64
CA LYS A 97 -16.59 8.99 -26.04
C LYS A 97 -17.56 7.94 -25.49
N LYS A 98 -17.05 6.81 -24.99
CA LYS A 98 -17.82 5.63 -24.54
C LYS A 98 -18.72 5.04 -25.63
N ILE A 99 -18.20 4.97 -26.86
CA ILE A 99 -18.94 4.50 -28.04
C ILE A 99 -18.28 3.25 -28.62
N ILE A 100 -19.11 2.32 -29.10
CA ILE A 100 -18.71 1.20 -29.96
C ILE A 100 -19.47 1.30 -31.28
N SER A 101 -18.82 1.00 -32.41
CA SER A 101 -19.38 1.10 -33.74
C SER A 101 -19.10 -0.14 -34.60
N ASP A 102 -20.03 -0.58 -35.44
CA ASP A 102 -19.74 -1.50 -36.56
C ASP A 102 -19.23 -0.80 -37.83
N GLY A 103 -19.18 0.53 -37.82
CA GLY A 103 -18.83 1.36 -38.96
C GLY A 103 -20.02 2.10 -39.59
N ILE A 104 -21.26 1.71 -39.28
CA ILE A 104 -22.49 2.40 -39.70
C ILE A 104 -23.27 2.85 -38.47
N HIS A 105 -23.51 1.91 -37.56
CA HIS A 105 -24.26 2.13 -36.33
C HIS A 105 -23.33 2.20 -35.12
N CYS A 106 -23.78 2.91 -34.10
CA CYS A 106 -23.07 3.21 -32.87
C CYS A 106 -23.92 2.84 -31.67
N GLY A 107 -23.30 2.25 -30.65
CA GLY A 107 -23.90 2.00 -29.35
C GLY A 107 -23.16 2.79 -28.27
N ASN A 108 -23.93 3.48 -27.42
CA ASN A 108 -23.39 4.07 -26.19
C ASN A 108 -23.18 2.97 -25.15
N VAL A 109 -21.99 2.96 -24.53
CA VAL A 109 -21.64 1.97 -23.52
C VAL A 109 -21.64 2.60 -22.14
N THR A 110 -22.45 2.04 -21.26
CA THR A 110 -22.44 2.35 -19.83
C THR A 110 -21.64 1.32 -19.06
N GLY A 111 -20.96 1.75 -18.00
CA GLY A 111 -20.19 0.88 -17.11
C GLY A 111 -18.71 0.73 -17.49
N ARG A 112 -18.00 -0.12 -16.73
CA ARG A 112 -16.53 -0.23 -16.79
C ARG A 112 -16.01 -1.32 -17.74
N GLY A 113 -16.90 -2.20 -18.24
CA GLY A 113 -16.53 -3.30 -19.14
C GLY A 113 -15.82 -2.83 -20.42
N LEU A 114 -16.19 -1.65 -20.92
CA LEU A 114 -15.52 -1.00 -22.04
C LEU A 114 -14.00 -0.89 -21.80
N TYR A 115 -13.58 -0.51 -20.61
CA TYR A 115 -12.18 -0.29 -20.30
C TYR A 115 -11.41 -1.58 -20.04
N GLN A 116 -12.07 -2.73 -20.00
CA GLN A 116 -11.44 -4.06 -19.86
C GLN A 116 -11.18 -4.72 -21.23
N LEU A 117 -11.31 -3.97 -22.33
CA LEU A 117 -10.99 -4.45 -23.66
C LEU A 117 -9.47 -4.47 -23.92
N PRO A 118 -8.89 -5.56 -24.44
CA PRO A 118 -7.45 -5.67 -24.69
C PRO A 118 -6.93 -4.67 -25.72
N ILE A 119 -6.02 -3.79 -25.28
CA ILE A 119 -5.33 -2.83 -26.17
C ILE A 119 -3.90 -3.24 -26.52
N HIS A 120 -3.38 -4.29 -25.90
CA HIS A 120 -2.00 -4.77 -26.05
C HIS A 120 -1.90 -6.28 -25.79
N ARG A 121 -1.03 -7.01 -26.50
CA ARG A 121 -0.89 -8.48 -26.39
C ARG A 121 -0.63 -8.98 -24.96
N ASN A 122 0.10 -8.21 -24.16
CA ASN A 122 0.42 -8.55 -22.76
C ASN A 122 -0.81 -8.71 -21.86
N TRP A 123 -2.01 -8.32 -22.32
CA TRP A 123 -3.24 -8.57 -21.59
C TRP A 123 -3.59 -10.05 -21.49
N PHE A 124 -3.05 -10.85 -22.40
CA PHE A 124 -3.21 -12.29 -22.45
C PHE A 124 -2.09 -13.03 -21.70
N GLU A 125 -1.10 -12.32 -21.13
CA GLU A 125 -0.06 -12.91 -20.27
C GLU A 125 -0.63 -13.32 -18.91
N ASP A 126 -0.28 -14.53 -18.46
CA ASP A 126 -0.65 -15.18 -17.18
C ASP A 126 -0.01 -14.55 -15.93
N LYS A 127 0.45 -13.29 -15.99
CA LYS A 127 1.01 -12.61 -14.81
C LYS A 127 -0.09 -12.28 -13.82
N LYS A 128 -0.34 -13.22 -12.91
CA LYS A 128 -1.33 -13.10 -11.82
C LYS A 128 -0.87 -12.21 -10.67
N ASN A 129 0.44 -12.01 -10.48
CA ASN A 129 0.98 -11.18 -9.42
C ASN A 129 2.15 -10.33 -9.94
N VAL A 130 2.30 -9.13 -9.38
CA VAL A 130 3.48 -8.28 -9.60
C VAL A 130 4.00 -7.76 -8.26
N THR A 131 5.33 -7.77 -8.10
CA THR A 131 6.00 -7.23 -6.91
C THR A 131 6.48 -5.81 -7.17
N ILE A 132 6.08 -4.88 -6.30
CA ILE A 132 6.63 -3.52 -6.25
C ILE A 132 7.78 -3.50 -5.23
N GLY A 133 9.02 -3.50 -5.73
CA GLY A 133 10.22 -3.52 -4.90
C GLY A 133 10.56 -2.16 -4.31
N LEU A 134 10.22 -1.92 -3.03
CA LEU A 134 10.30 -0.61 -2.35
C LEU A 134 11.72 -0.05 -2.08
N GLY A 135 12.79 -0.80 -2.38
CA GLY A 135 14.18 -0.37 -2.15
C GLY A 135 14.45 0.05 -0.70
N ASP A 136 15.36 1.01 -0.52
CA ASP A 136 15.75 1.52 0.81
C ASP A 136 15.01 2.80 1.22
N SER A 137 14.25 3.40 0.31
CA SER A 137 13.37 4.54 0.62
C SER A 137 12.24 4.64 -0.39
N PHE A 138 11.09 5.14 0.06
CA PHE A 138 9.97 5.49 -0.81
C PHE A 138 9.14 6.60 -0.16
N SER A 139 8.32 7.27 -0.97
CA SER A 139 7.41 8.31 -0.51
C SER A 139 6.01 8.08 -1.04
N ILE A 140 5.03 8.55 -0.28
CA ILE A 140 3.61 8.51 -0.61
C ILE A 140 3.15 9.93 -0.88
N TRP A 141 2.50 10.12 -2.02
CA TRP A 141 1.99 11.41 -2.47
C TRP A 141 0.50 11.31 -2.77
N GLN A 142 -0.24 12.37 -2.48
CA GLN A 142 -1.65 12.50 -2.80
C GLN A 142 -1.89 13.92 -3.31
N ASP A 143 -2.51 14.05 -4.48
CA ASP A 143 -2.78 15.36 -5.12
C ASP A 143 -1.54 16.27 -5.18
N ASP A 144 -0.40 15.71 -5.59
CA ASP A 144 0.93 16.33 -5.63
C ASP A 144 1.51 16.83 -4.30
N LEU A 145 0.86 16.51 -3.17
CA LEU A 145 1.38 16.76 -1.83
C LEU A 145 2.08 15.52 -1.29
N LEU A 146 3.28 15.71 -0.73
CA LEU A 146 3.99 14.66 0.00
C LEU A 146 3.23 14.38 1.30
N VAL A 147 2.68 13.18 1.42
CA VAL A 147 2.00 12.72 2.63
C VAL A 147 3.02 12.23 3.66
N THR A 148 3.93 11.35 3.21
CA THR A 148 4.92 10.73 4.09
C THR A 148 6.09 10.15 3.29
N GLU A 149 7.27 10.08 3.91
CA GLU A 149 8.46 9.45 3.33
C GLU A 149 9.04 8.44 4.33
N PHE A 150 9.38 7.25 3.84
CA PHE A 150 9.94 6.16 4.62
C PHE A 150 11.35 5.83 4.17
N ILE A 151 12.21 5.53 5.14
CA ILE A 151 13.58 5.07 4.93
C ILE A 151 13.79 3.75 5.67
N LYS A 152 14.57 2.86 5.06
CA LYS A 152 14.95 1.58 5.66
C LYS A 152 16.25 1.77 6.44
N THR A 153 16.27 1.30 7.68
CA THR A 153 17.43 1.34 8.58
C THR A 153 17.79 -0.09 9.02
N PRO A 154 18.93 -0.32 9.68
CA PRO A 154 19.23 -1.61 10.29
C PRO A 154 18.18 -2.09 11.32
N ARG A 155 17.39 -1.17 11.87
CA ARG A 155 16.29 -1.46 12.81
C ARG A 155 14.93 -1.64 12.12
N GLY A 156 14.88 -1.60 10.80
CA GLY A 156 13.65 -1.67 10.01
C GLY A 156 13.27 -0.33 9.39
N TRP A 157 12.03 -0.25 8.91
CA TRP A 157 11.48 0.98 8.34
C TRP A 157 11.28 2.06 9.39
N ARG A 158 11.44 3.32 8.99
CA ARG A 158 11.14 4.50 9.79
C ARG A 158 10.59 5.60 8.90
N ASN A 159 9.71 6.44 9.45
CA ASN A 159 9.41 7.72 8.83
C ASN A 159 10.66 8.61 8.81
N LYS A 160 10.89 9.31 7.70
CA LYS A 160 11.99 10.27 7.56
C LYS A 160 11.75 11.53 8.38
N ASP A 161 10.51 11.99 8.51
CA ASP A 161 10.16 13.05 9.45
C ASP A 161 10.00 12.45 10.85
N ALA A 162 10.91 12.82 11.76
CA ALA A 162 10.87 12.38 13.15
C ALA A 162 9.62 12.85 13.91
N LYS A 163 8.90 13.85 13.40
CA LYS A 163 7.65 14.36 13.99
C LYS A 163 6.40 13.67 13.42
N PHE A 164 6.56 12.83 12.39
CA PHE A 164 5.47 12.07 11.82
C PHE A 164 5.37 10.70 12.49
N PHE A 165 4.30 10.48 13.25
CA PHE A 165 4.04 9.21 13.92
C PHE A 165 3.22 8.31 13.01
N THR A 166 3.79 7.20 12.59
CA THR A 166 3.21 6.27 11.61
C THR A 166 2.18 5.34 12.26
N ASN A 167 1.07 5.14 11.57
CA ASN A 167 0.18 4.02 11.81
C ASN A 167 0.84 2.72 11.31
N TRP A 168 1.59 2.06 12.19
CA TRP A 168 2.39 0.89 11.82
C TRP A 168 1.56 -0.31 11.38
N GLU A 169 0.34 -0.49 11.91
CA GLU A 169 -0.56 -1.55 11.45
C GLU A 169 -0.96 -1.33 9.99
N PHE A 170 -1.33 -0.09 9.65
CA PHE A 170 -1.65 0.28 8.28
C PHE A 170 -0.42 0.14 7.37
N PHE A 171 0.73 0.65 7.82
CA PHE A 171 1.99 0.57 7.09
C PHE A 171 2.34 -0.90 6.74
N GLU A 172 2.28 -1.82 7.69
CA GLU A 172 2.60 -3.23 7.45
C GLU A 172 1.65 -3.87 6.44
N LYS A 173 0.34 -3.61 6.57
CA LYS A 173 -0.67 -4.06 5.59
C LYS A 173 -0.37 -3.52 4.19
N PHE A 174 0.01 -2.24 4.11
CA PHE A 174 0.41 -1.59 2.86
C PHE A 174 1.63 -2.25 2.22
N ILE A 175 2.73 -2.38 2.97
CA ILE A 175 3.98 -2.98 2.49
C ILE A 175 3.74 -4.41 1.98
N ASN A 176 2.94 -5.20 2.70
CA ASN A 176 2.63 -6.57 2.28
C ASN A 176 1.82 -6.59 0.98
N SER A 177 0.85 -5.68 0.87
CA SER A 177 -0.02 -5.62 -0.31
C SER A 177 0.73 -5.18 -1.58
N VAL A 178 1.72 -4.28 -1.48
CA VAL A 178 2.50 -3.84 -2.65
C VAL A 178 3.58 -4.84 -3.06
N LYS A 179 4.08 -5.68 -2.13
CA LYS A 179 5.03 -6.76 -2.45
C LYS A 179 4.39 -7.89 -3.25
N GLU A 180 3.10 -8.12 -3.06
CA GLU A 180 2.33 -9.18 -3.71
C GLU A 180 1.06 -8.60 -4.31
N PHE A 181 1.20 -7.64 -5.24
CA PHE A 181 0.03 -7.03 -5.88
C PHE A 181 -0.61 -8.03 -6.85
N PRO A 182 -1.81 -8.55 -6.58
CA PRO A 182 -2.45 -9.52 -7.45
C PRO A 182 -3.19 -8.79 -8.58
N ILE A 183 -2.98 -9.24 -9.80
CA ILE A 183 -3.65 -8.74 -10.99
C ILE A 183 -4.83 -9.66 -11.27
N ASP A 184 -6.02 -9.17 -10.95
CA ASP A 184 -7.27 -9.85 -11.30
C ASP A 184 -7.63 -9.55 -12.76
N PHE A 185 -7.40 -8.32 -13.23
CA PHE A 185 -7.63 -7.93 -14.63
C PHE A 185 -6.83 -6.67 -15.00
N ARG A 186 -6.80 -6.34 -16.29
CA ARG A 186 -6.18 -5.12 -16.81
C ARG A 186 -7.24 -4.17 -17.34
N MET A 187 -6.94 -2.88 -17.33
CA MET A 187 -7.86 -1.86 -17.82
C MET A 187 -7.16 -0.70 -18.53
N HIS A 188 -7.88 -0.05 -19.43
CA HIS A 188 -7.47 1.19 -20.08
C HIS A 188 -7.37 2.34 -19.04
N PRO A 189 -6.39 3.25 -19.14
CA PRO A 189 -6.22 4.36 -18.18
C PRO A 189 -7.45 5.25 -17.98
N ASN A 190 -8.26 5.45 -19.02
CA ASN A 190 -9.52 6.20 -18.93
C ASN A 190 -10.52 5.62 -17.92
N ALA A 191 -10.37 4.35 -17.49
CA ALA A 191 -11.18 3.78 -16.41
C ALA A 191 -11.02 4.51 -15.07
N ALA A 192 -9.87 5.16 -14.88
CA ALA A 192 -9.52 5.89 -13.68
C ALA A 192 -9.64 7.41 -13.85
N LYS A 193 -10.22 7.89 -14.97
CA LYS A 193 -10.51 9.30 -15.18
C LYS A 193 -11.43 9.74 -14.02
N ASP A 194 -10.97 10.75 -13.27
CA ASP A 194 -11.65 11.32 -12.10
C ASP A 194 -11.70 10.42 -10.84
N SER A 195 -10.99 9.28 -10.83
CA SER A 195 -10.86 8.45 -9.63
C SER A 195 -9.90 9.09 -8.61
N ALA A 196 -10.21 8.91 -7.32
CA ALA A 196 -9.24 9.18 -6.24
C ALA A 196 -7.94 8.38 -6.49
N SER A 197 -6.80 9.01 -6.23
CA SER A 197 -5.50 8.40 -6.50
C SER A 197 -4.45 8.76 -5.45
N PHE A 198 -3.41 7.94 -5.38
CA PHE A 198 -2.19 8.24 -4.65
C PHE A 198 -0.99 7.68 -5.43
N GLU A 199 0.20 8.19 -5.13
CA GLU A 199 1.43 7.77 -5.79
C GLU A 199 2.42 7.22 -4.79
N LEU A 200 3.02 6.09 -5.15
CA LEU A 200 4.24 5.59 -4.53
C LEU A 200 5.40 6.01 -5.42
N ARG A 201 6.28 6.87 -4.88
CA ARG A 201 7.48 7.34 -5.59
C ARG A 201 8.74 6.75 -4.95
N GLN A 202 9.61 6.18 -5.78
CA GLN A 202 10.87 5.54 -5.39
C GLN A 202 11.97 5.88 -6.41
N GLY A 203 12.84 6.83 -6.06
CA GLY A 203 13.81 7.38 -7.01
C GLY A 203 13.08 7.97 -8.22
N SER A 204 13.41 7.51 -9.43
CA SER A 204 12.72 7.90 -10.67
C SER A 204 11.45 7.10 -10.97
N ARG A 205 11.15 6.04 -10.22
CA ARG A 205 9.98 5.19 -10.45
C ARG A 205 8.76 5.77 -9.74
N LYS A 206 7.67 5.90 -10.47
CA LYS A 206 6.35 6.36 -9.99
C LYS A 206 5.30 5.30 -10.27
N PHE A 207 4.65 4.82 -9.22
CA PHE A 207 3.52 3.90 -9.30
C PHE A 207 2.28 4.66 -8.87
N THR A 208 1.32 4.84 -9.77
CA THR A 208 0.08 5.57 -9.47
C THR A 208 -1.03 4.59 -9.21
N PHE A 209 -1.65 4.67 -8.04
CA PHE A 209 -2.76 3.82 -7.65
C PHE A 209 -4.06 4.61 -7.75
N PHE A 210 -5.08 4.02 -8.37
CA PHE A 210 -6.37 4.63 -8.60
C PHE A 210 -7.48 3.78 -7.97
N LYS A 211 -8.45 4.44 -7.32
CA LYS A 211 -9.66 3.79 -6.84
C LYS A 211 -10.59 3.49 -8.01
N THR A 212 -10.39 2.27 -8.52
CA THR A 212 -11.12 1.52 -9.54
C THR A 212 -12.63 1.42 -9.41
N GLY A 213 -13.09 1.27 -8.18
CA GLY A 213 -14.43 0.88 -7.78
C GLY A 213 -14.50 0.71 -6.28
N ASP A 214 -15.59 0.15 -5.77
CA ASP A 214 -15.85 0.11 -4.32
C ASP A 214 -14.75 -0.63 -3.56
N LYS A 215 -14.28 -1.77 -4.10
CA LYS A 215 -13.22 -2.60 -3.52
C LYS A 215 -12.07 -2.86 -4.48
N THR A 216 -11.98 -2.09 -5.55
CA THR A 216 -11.00 -2.32 -6.62
C THR A 216 -10.03 -1.17 -6.69
N TRP A 217 -8.74 -1.49 -6.66
CA TRP A 217 -7.68 -0.55 -6.97
C TRP A 217 -6.92 -0.99 -8.20
N ALA A 218 -6.53 -0.04 -9.03
CA ALA A 218 -5.69 -0.28 -10.18
C ALA A 218 -4.39 0.50 -10.07
N VAL A 219 -3.27 -0.14 -10.42
CA VAL A 219 -1.95 0.49 -10.41
C VAL A 219 -1.46 0.70 -11.83
N GLN A 220 -0.98 1.91 -12.11
CA GLN A 220 -0.18 2.21 -13.29
C GLN A 220 1.30 2.02 -12.94
N PHE A 221 1.91 1.00 -13.53
CA PHE A 221 3.34 0.76 -13.41
C PHE A 221 4.13 1.72 -14.31
N PRO A 222 5.37 2.11 -13.91
CA PRO A 222 6.24 2.92 -14.76
C PRO A 222 6.39 2.31 -16.16
N GLY A 223 6.14 3.11 -17.20
CA GLY A 223 6.27 2.68 -18.59
C GLY A 223 5.16 1.77 -19.13
N MET A 224 4.15 1.40 -18.32
CA MET A 224 3.01 0.63 -18.80
C MET A 224 1.86 1.56 -19.27
N PRO A 225 1.35 1.39 -20.50
CA PRO A 225 0.25 2.20 -21.02
C PRO A 225 -1.15 1.72 -20.59
N TRP A 226 -1.23 0.77 -19.65
CA TRP A 226 -2.48 0.26 -19.06
C TRP A 226 -2.37 0.19 -17.54
N LEU A 227 -3.50 -0.04 -16.87
CA LEU A 227 -3.56 -0.27 -15.43
C LEU A 227 -3.73 -1.76 -15.13
N SER A 228 -3.14 -2.21 -14.04
CA SER A 228 -3.33 -3.55 -13.47
C SER A 228 -4.23 -3.45 -12.25
N ALA A 229 -5.39 -4.09 -12.28
CA ALA A 229 -6.44 -3.96 -11.28
C ALA A 229 -6.54 -5.18 -10.35
N SER A 230 -6.92 -4.91 -9.11
CA SER A 230 -7.07 -5.88 -8.04
C SER A 230 -8.28 -5.56 -7.17
N GLY A 231 -9.16 -6.54 -6.98
CA GLY A 231 -10.21 -6.52 -5.96
C GLY A 231 -9.71 -6.93 -4.57
N ARG A 232 -8.54 -7.58 -4.48
CA ARG A 232 -7.95 -8.00 -3.20
C ARG A 232 -7.22 -6.86 -2.49
N PHE A 233 -6.96 -5.78 -3.22
CA PHE A 233 -6.43 -4.53 -2.69
C PHE A 233 -7.54 -3.64 -2.10
N GLY A 234 -8.76 -4.15 -1.93
CA GLY A 234 -9.92 -3.41 -1.40
C GLY A 234 -9.88 -3.05 0.09
N PHE A 235 -8.79 -3.31 0.83
CA PHE A 235 -8.65 -2.86 2.22
C PHE A 235 -8.59 -1.33 2.35
N TYR A 236 -8.24 -0.62 1.28
CA TYR A 236 -8.17 0.85 1.25
C TYR A 236 -9.50 1.41 0.77
N ASP A 237 -10.49 1.54 1.65
CA ASP A 237 -11.76 2.17 1.26
C ASP A 237 -11.48 3.58 0.73
N GLU A 238 -10.64 4.39 1.40
CA GLU A 238 -10.08 5.62 0.84
C GLU A 238 -8.67 5.83 1.40
N MET A 239 -7.65 5.71 0.55
CA MET A 239 -6.26 6.06 0.90
C MET A 239 -6.15 7.57 1.12
N ARG A 240 -6.44 8.02 2.35
CA ARG A 240 -6.33 9.42 2.76
C ARG A 240 -5.05 9.64 3.56
N ALA A 241 -4.53 10.87 3.58
CA ALA A 241 -3.32 11.22 4.30
C ALA A 241 -3.35 10.82 5.78
N GLU A 242 -4.50 10.93 6.45
CA GLU A 242 -4.66 10.68 7.88
C GLU A 242 -4.49 9.21 8.26
N ILE A 243 -4.74 8.26 7.35
CA ILE A 243 -4.63 6.83 7.66
C ILE A 243 -3.19 6.41 7.97
N TRP A 244 -2.22 7.18 7.44
CA TRP A 244 -0.80 7.01 7.70
C TRP A 244 -0.39 7.49 9.09
N LEU A 245 -1.20 8.34 9.73
CA LEU A 245 -0.91 8.92 11.04
C LEU A 245 -1.39 7.97 12.14
N SER A 246 -0.53 7.75 13.14
CA SER A 246 -0.85 6.96 14.31
C SER A 246 -2.06 7.54 15.04
N PRO A 247 -3.02 6.71 15.50
CA PRO A 247 -4.11 7.19 16.35
C PRO A 247 -3.58 7.80 17.67
N TYR A 248 -2.35 7.47 18.05
CA TYR A 248 -1.68 7.98 19.25
C TYR A 248 -0.76 9.19 18.99
N ALA A 249 -0.78 9.78 17.80
CA ALA A 249 0.13 10.85 17.41
C ALA A 249 0.13 12.04 18.39
N LYS A 250 -1.04 12.39 18.94
CA LYS A 250 -1.17 13.47 19.93
C LYS A 250 -0.43 13.14 21.23
N SER A 251 -0.63 11.95 21.79
CA SER A 251 0.00 11.52 23.03
C SER A 251 1.51 11.32 22.85
N LEU A 252 1.95 10.81 21.70
CA LEU A 252 3.37 10.73 21.33
C LEU A 252 4.02 12.10 21.27
N LYS A 253 3.35 13.09 20.66
CA LYS A 253 3.83 14.47 20.61
C LYS A 253 3.97 15.09 22.00
N ILE A 254 2.99 14.87 22.88
CA ILE A 254 3.04 15.37 24.26
C ILE A 254 4.19 14.70 25.02
N LEU A 255 4.32 13.38 24.94
CA LEU A 255 5.36 12.64 25.66
C LEU A 255 6.77 13.07 25.21
N GLY A 256 6.98 13.26 23.90
CA GLY A 256 8.26 13.66 23.33
C GLY A 256 8.59 15.15 23.45
N ASP A 257 7.65 15.98 23.93
CA ASP A 257 7.88 17.43 24.11
C ASP A 257 8.52 17.70 25.49
N PRO A 258 9.81 18.08 25.56
CA PRO A 258 10.47 18.34 26.84
C PRO A 258 9.91 19.56 27.57
N THR A 259 9.16 20.44 26.88
CA THR A 259 8.55 21.64 27.48
C THR A 259 7.17 21.38 28.08
N ALA A 260 6.55 20.23 27.76
CA ALA A 260 5.27 19.85 28.34
C ALA A 260 5.42 19.52 29.83
N LYS A 261 4.40 19.90 30.63
CA LYS A 261 4.37 19.62 32.07
C LYS A 261 4.53 18.11 32.35
N PRO A 262 5.33 17.69 33.34
CA PRO A 262 5.55 16.27 33.66
C PRO A 262 4.27 15.44 33.79
N ASP A 263 3.25 15.95 34.48
CA ASP A 263 1.97 15.26 34.66
C ASP A 263 1.25 14.98 33.33
N ASN A 264 1.31 15.92 32.38
CA ASN A 264 0.73 15.74 31.05
C ASN A 264 1.47 14.66 30.26
N ARG A 265 2.80 14.59 30.42
CA ARG A 265 3.65 13.58 29.76
C ARG A 265 3.41 12.20 30.35
N ILE A 266 3.29 12.09 31.68
CA ILE A 266 2.93 10.85 32.38
C ILE A 266 1.53 10.38 31.96
N LYS A 267 0.55 11.29 31.87
CA LYS A 267 -0.79 10.96 31.35
C LYS A 267 -0.73 10.43 29.92
N ALA A 268 0.01 11.11 29.05
CA ALA A 268 0.20 10.67 27.67
C ALA A 268 0.87 9.29 27.60
N LEU A 269 1.90 9.03 28.41
CA LEU A 269 2.55 7.71 28.51
C LEU A 269 1.57 6.59 28.91
N ARG A 270 0.64 6.86 29.82
CA ARG A 270 -0.37 5.89 30.24
C ARG A 270 -1.36 5.55 29.12
N GLU A 271 -1.73 6.53 28.30
CA GLU A 271 -2.54 6.31 27.09
C GLU A 271 -1.80 5.44 26.07
N LEU A 272 -0.47 5.50 26.05
CA LEU A 272 0.38 4.70 25.16
C LEU A 272 0.66 3.29 25.69
N ALA A 273 0.50 3.01 26.99
CA ALA A 273 1.01 1.79 27.62
C ALA A 273 0.44 0.46 27.05
N SER A 274 -0.77 0.51 26.47
CA SER A 274 -1.40 -0.63 25.78
C SER A 274 -0.83 -0.86 24.38
N SER A 275 -0.22 0.16 23.77
CA SER A 275 0.40 0.13 22.45
C SER A 275 1.92 -0.01 22.56
N TRP A 276 2.55 -0.76 21.66
CA TRP A 276 4.02 -0.93 21.66
C TRP A 276 4.61 -0.87 20.24
N SER A 277 4.13 0.10 19.46
CA SER A 277 4.59 0.34 18.09
C SER A 277 6.03 0.87 18.03
N PRO A 278 6.71 0.79 16.87
CA PRO A 278 8.04 1.38 16.69
C PRO A 278 8.15 2.83 17.15
N ASP A 279 7.19 3.70 16.83
CA ASP A 279 7.26 5.11 17.25
C ASP A 279 7.09 5.31 18.76
N VAL A 280 6.23 4.49 19.40
CA VAL A 280 6.12 4.49 20.87
C VAL A 280 7.48 4.14 21.48
N LYS A 281 8.14 3.09 20.99
CA LYS A 281 9.47 2.70 21.45
C LYS A 281 10.48 3.83 21.24
N TYR A 282 10.53 4.43 20.06
CA TYR A 282 11.48 5.51 19.76
C TYR A 282 11.31 6.70 20.71
N VAL A 283 10.09 7.22 20.88
CA VAL A 283 9.83 8.34 21.79
C VAL A 283 10.16 7.97 23.23
N ILE A 284 9.77 6.77 23.68
CA ILE A 284 10.08 6.29 25.03
C ILE A 284 11.58 6.20 25.27
N TYR A 285 12.35 5.64 24.33
CA TYR A 285 13.80 5.52 24.46
C TYR A 285 14.49 6.89 24.43
N ASP A 286 14.07 7.78 23.54
CA ASP A 286 14.64 9.13 23.43
C ASP A 286 14.44 9.92 24.74
N VAL A 287 13.24 9.84 25.34
CA VAL A 287 12.97 10.47 26.65
C VAL A 287 13.76 9.81 27.77
N LEU A 288 13.83 8.47 27.81
CA LEU A 288 14.58 7.73 28.82
C LEU A 288 16.08 8.09 28.82
N LEU A 289 16.67 8.23 27.63
CA LEU A 289 18.10 8.47 27.42
C LEU A 289 18.48 9.96 27.46
N SER A 290 17.51 10.86 27.59
CA SER A 290 17.74 12.30 27.70
C SER A 290 18.12 12.71 29.13
N ASN A 291 19.39 13.09 29.34
CA ASN A 291 19.90 13.47 30.66
C ASN A 291 19.19 14.69 31.27
N GLY A 292 18.79 15.64 30.42
CA GLY A 292 18.12 16.88 30.85
C GLY A 292 16.61 16.74 31.06
N ASP A 293 16.06 15.55 30.89
CA ASP A 293 14.63 15.31 31.04
C ASP A 293 14.23 15.10 32.51
N ASN A 294 12.95 15.30 32.80
CA ASN A 294 12.39 15.17 34.14
C ASN A 294 12.51 13.73 34.66
N VAL A 295 13.10 13.59 35.85
CA VAL A 295 13.38 12.30 36.49
C VAL A 295 12.10 11.47 36.74
N GLU A 296 10.99 12.10 37.12
CA GLU A 296 9.74 11.37 37.38
C GLU A 296 9.12 10.80 36.09
N VAL A 297 9.19 11.54 34.98
CA VAL A 297 8.80 11.01 33.65
C VAL A 297 9.67 9.81 33.27
N ARG A 298 11.00 9.91 33.46
CA ARG A 298 11.95 8.82 33.14
C ARG A 298 11.75 7.59 34.04
N LYS A 299 11.38 7.78 35.31
CA LYS A 299 11.00 6.67 36.23
C LYS A 299 9.73 5.98 35.74
N GLU A 300 8.68 6.73 35.39
CA GLU A 300 7.43 6.12 34.89
C GLU A 300 7.67 5.36 33.58
N ILE A 301 8.48 5.89 32.66
CA ILE A 301 8.92 5.16 31.46
C ILE A 301 9.61 3.85 31.83
N SER A 302 10.56 3.90 32.77
CA SER A 302 11.28 2.71 33.19
C SER A 302 10.34 1.66 33.79
N ASN A 303 9.32 2.11 34.53
CA ASN A 303 8.26 1.24 35.05
C ASN A 303 7.42 0.62 33.93
N VAL A 304 7.03 1.38 32.90
CA VAL A 304 6.32 0.81 31.73
C VAL A 304 7.19 -0.24 31.03
N MET A 305 8.47 0.03 30.83
CA MET A 305 9.42 -0.90 30.20
C MET A 305 9.63 -2.18 31.02
N ARG A 306 9.60 -2.10 32.36
CA ARG A 306 9.62 -3.27 33.25
C ARG A 306 8.51 -4.27 32.91
N TYR A 307 7.31 -3.80 32.59
CA TYR A 307 6.17 -4.65 32.22
C TYR A 307 6.19 -5.12 30.76
N LYS A 308 7.19 -4.71 29.98
CA LYS A 308 7.42 -5.14 28.59
C LYS A 308 8.83 -5.75 28.47
N PRO A 309 9.11 -6.93 29.04
CA PRO A 309 10.50 -7.36 29.28
C PRO A 309 11.21 -7.94 28.04
N THR A 310 11.50 -7.11 27.04
CA THR A 310 12.32 -7.48 25.86
C THR A 310 13.81 -7.21 26.11
N ASP A 311 14.70 -7.95 25.45
CA ASP A 311 16.16 -7.69 25.52
C ASP A 311 16.50 -6.26 25.09
N GLU A 312 15.80 -5.75 24.07
CA GLU A 312 15.89 -4.35 23.62
C GLU A 312 15.56 -3.35 24.73
N ASN A 313 14.47 -3.56 25.47
CA ASN A 313 14.08 -2.66 26.56
C ASN A 313 15.12 -2.67 27.68
N PHE A 314 15.62 -3.84 28.06
CA PHE A 314 16.67 -3.93 29.08
C PHE A 314 17.99 -3.34 28.62
N LYS A 315 18.36 -3.47 27.34
CA LYS A 315 19.52 -2.77 26.76
C LYS A 315 19.40 -1.26 26.93
N ASN A 316 18.23 -0.68 26.62
CA ASN A 316 17.99 0.76 26.79
C ASN A 316 17.95 1.21 28.27
N LEU A 317 17.41 0.40 29.18
CA LEU A 317 17.48 0.68 30.63
C LEU A 317 18.94 0.69 31.14
N ILE A 318 19.79 -0.21 30.64
CA ILE A 318 21.23 -0.21 30.97
C ILE A 318 21.92 1.00 30.35
N ASP A 319 21.59 1.36 29.11
CA ASP A 319 22.15 2.54 28.45
C ASP A 319 21.76 3.83 29.21
N ALA A 320 20.55 3.88 29.79
CA ALA A 320 20.10 4.99 30.62
C ALA A 320 21.00 5.23 31.85
N LEU A 321 21.57 4.17 32.45
CA LEU A 321 22.53 4.29 33.54
C LEU A 321 23.75 5.15 33.17
N LYS A 322 24.18 5.12 31.89
CA LYS A 322 25.33 5.91 31.42
C LYS A 322 24.99 7.35 31.09
N THR A 323 23.69 7.63 30.88
CA THR A 323 23.24 8.93 30.40
C THR A 323 22.95 9.90 31.54
N THR A 324 23.03 9.49 32.80
CA THR A 324 22.57 10.29 33.92
C THR A 324 23.49 10.21 35.13
N SER A 325 23.57 11.31 35.88
CA SER A 325 24.30 11.40 37.14
C SER A 325 23.36 11.49 38.36
N ASP A 326 22.05 11.41 38.16
CA ASP A 326 21.07 11.43 39.24
C ASP A 326 21.07 10.08 39.96
N VAL A 327 21.59 10.05 41.19
CA VAL A 327 21.77 8.81 41.95
C VAL A 327 20.43 8.18 42.32
N ASN A 328 19.38 8.97 42.59
CA ASN A 328 18.04 8.44 42.86
C ASN A 328 17.47 7.71 41.65
N PHE A 329 17.72 8.23 40.46
CA PHE A 329 17.30 7.57 39.22
C PHE A 329 18.16 6.32 38.91
N LEU A 330 19.47 6.36 39.16
CA LEU A 330 20.36 5.20 39.03
C LEU A 330 19.97 4.06 39.98
N GLU A 331 19.68 4.37 41.24
CA GLU A 331 19.17 3.41 42.22
C GLU A 331 17.86 2.79 41.74
N TYR A 332 16.94 3.60 41.24
CA TYR A 332 15.65 3.13 40.71
C TYR A 332 15.82 2.20 39.50
N LEU A 333 16.66 2.57 38.52
CA LEU A 333 16.95 1.74 37.35
C LEU A 333 17.57 0.40 37.75
N THR A 334 18.55 0.40 38.64
CA THR A 334 19.20 -0.85 39.09
C THR A 334 18.25 -1.77 39.85
N LYS A 335 17.28 -1.23 40.61
CA LYS A 335 16.19 -2.04 41.20
C LYS A 335 15.35 -2.73 40.12
N ILE A 336 15.00 -2.04 39.04
CA ILE A 336 14.26 -2.64 37.91
C ILE A 336 15.11 -3.69 37.20
N LEU A 337 16.37 -3.40 36.90
CA LEU A 337 17.26 -4.33 36.19
C LEU A 337 17.48 -5.64 36.96
N LYS A 338 17.56 -5.57 38.30
CA LYS A 338 17.69 -6.75 39.16
C LYS A 338 16.51 -7.70 39.11
N LEU A 339 15.34 -7.28 38.65
CA LEU A 339 14.20 -8.19 38.43
C LEU A 339 14.51 -9.23 37.34
N ARG A 340 15.34 -8.86 36.34
CA ARG A 340 15.76 -9.78 35.27
C ARG A 340 17.14 -10.39 35.53
N ASN A 341 18.02 -9.69 36.24
CA ASN A 341 19.32 -10.21 36.67
C ASN A 341 19.51 -10.01 38.19
N PRO A 342 19.00 -10.93 39.03
CA PRO A 342 19.01 -10.77 40.49
C PRO A 342 20.41 -10.61 41.10
N LYS A 343 21.45 -11.11 40.42
CA LYS A 343 22.85 -11.00 40.84
C LYS A 343 23.53 -9.69 40.43
N GLY A 344 22.84 -8.83 39.68
CA GLY A 344 23.40 -7.55 39.24
C GLY A 344 23.61 -6.58 40.41
N PRO A 345 24.59 -5.66 40.28
CA PRO A 345 24.90 -4.70 41.33
C PRO A 345 23.77 -3.68 41.53
N GLN A 346 23.54 -3.30 42.78
CA GLN A 346 22.62 -2.22 43.16
C GLN A 346 23.43 -0.94 43.38
N ILE A 347 23.01 0.17 42.77
CA ILE A 347 23.57 1.51 43.08
C ILE A 347 22.78 2.12 44.24
N SER A 348 23.46 2.80 45.15
CA SER A 348 22.87 3.57 46.27
C SER A 348 23.50 4.96 46.37
N ASP A 349 22.87 5.84 47.14
CA ASP A 349 23.34 7.19 47.48
C ASP A 349 24.63 7.22 48.30
N GLU A 350 24.93 6.13 49.01
CA GLU A 350 26.20 5.93 49.73
C GLU A 350 27.40 5.60 48.80
N ASP A 351 27.16 5.23 47.54
CA ASP A 351 28.25 4.87 46.62
C ASP A 351 29.04 6.10 46.15
N ASP A 352 30.37 6.03 46.24
CA ASP A 352 31.21 7.01 45.58
C ASP A 352 31.20 6.86 44.04
N LYS A 353 31.68 7.88 43.34
CA LYS A 353 31.68 7.90 41.86
C LYS A 353 32.42 6.69 41.26
N ALA A 354 33.55 6.29 41.85
CA ALA A 354 34.34 5.15 41.35
C ALA A 354 33.58 3.83 41.49
N THR A 355 32.82 3.68 42.57
CA THR A 355 31.95 2.54 42.83
C THR A 355 30.77 2.53 41.87
N ILE A 356 30.12 3.67 41.64
CA ILE A 356 29.05 3.82 40.64
C ILE A 356 29.55 3.42 39.24
N ASP A 357 30.68 3.97 38.81
CA ASP A 357 31.26 3.70 37.49
C ASP A 357 31.58 2.20 37.31
N LYS A 358 32.11 1.55 38.36
CA LYS A 358 32.34 0.10 38.38
C LYS A 358 31.04 -0.69 38.21
N LYS A 359 29.99 -0.35 38.97
CA LYS A 359 28.68 -1.02 38.90
C LYS A 359 28.02 -0.85 37.52
N ILE A 360 28.13 0.35 36.92
CA ILE A 360 27.65 0.60 35.55
C ILE A 360 28.42 -0.25 34.52
N SER A 361 29.73 -0.46 34.72
CA SER A 361 30.55 -1.32 33.86
C SER A 361 30.12 -2.80 33.91
N GLU A 362 29.77 -3.30 35.10
CA GLU A 362 29.22 -4.65 35.28
C GLU A 362 27.88 -4.82 34.55
N TRP A 363 26.96 -3.85 34.67
CA TRP A 363 25.71 -3.83 33.90
C TRP A 363 25.96 -3.78 32.39
N THR A 364 26.95 -3.00 31.95
CA THR A 364 27.34 -2.92 30.54
C THR A 364 27.91 -4.24 30.01
N THR A 365 28.58 -5.01 30.86
CA THR A 365 29.07 -6.35 30.51
C THR A 365 27.90 -7.30 30.32
N TRP A 366 26.93 -7.29 31.24
CA TRP A 366 25.70 -8.08 31.08
C TRP A 366 24.88 -7.67 29.84
N ARG A 367 24.84 -6.39 29.49
CA ARG A 367 24.19 -5.90 28.25
C ARG A 367 24.62 -6.67 27.00
N LYS A 368 25.89 -7.09 26.93
CA LYS A 368 26.45 -7.84 25.79
C LYS A 368 25.92 -9.27 25.68
N THR A 369 25.35 -9.81 26.75
CA THR A 369 24.77 -11.17 26.77
C THR A 369 23.30 -11.20 26.36
N LEU A 370 22.64 -10.04 26.27
CA LEU A 370 21.25 -9.90 25.81
C LEU A 370 21.19 -10.01 24.29
N ARG A 371 20.23 -10.79 23.74
CA ARG A 371 20.13 -11.10 22.31
C ARG A 371 19.68 -9.91 21.49
#